data_AF-A0A2A7SZR2-F1
#
_entry.id   AF-A0A2A7SZR2-F1
#
_cell.length_a   1.000
_cell.length_b   1.000
_cell.length_c   1.000
_cell.angle_alpha   90.00
_cell.angle_beta   90.00
_cell.angle_gamma   90.00
#
_symmetry.space_group_name_H-M   'P 1'
#
loop_
_entity.id
_entity.type
_entity.pdbx_description
1 polymer ?
#
loop_
_entity_poly.entity_id
_entity_poly.type
_entity_poly.pdbx_seq_one_letter_code
_entity_poly.pdbx_strand_id
1 'polypeptide(L)'
;MIIHVPESSLDLANTKVLQVTENSKDFYTITVPIVGDDYNLFSNLTVTYSQNGENEGYQETIISRGLNNKIQIESYVNGKLMKSDLLNEEFLSNEQIKKDMQNVQKQGALLPQSRGVAAKIACIVVVLGISKYVATIIAGACVGSCPAIPVICAACIGGFVALGTGTMSSVVACFKL
;
A
#
# COMPACT_ATOMS: atom_id res chain seq x y z
N MET A 1 -15.56 14.17 -2.78
CA MET A 1 -14.71 13.10 -2.21
C MET A 1 -14.67 13.33 -0.71
N ILE A 2 -14.79 12.30 0.13
CA ILE A 2 -14.61 12.43 1.58
C ILE A 2 -13.21 11.90 1.86
N ILE A 3 -12.32 12.78 2.31
CA ILE A 3 -10.91 12.49 2.60
C ILE A 3 -10.75 12.70 4.12
N HIS A 4 -10.05 11.78 4.78
CA HIS A 4 -9.94 11.73 6.23
C HIS A 4 -8.65 12.37 6.75
N VAL A 5 -7.73 12.73 5.86
CA VAL A 5 -6.57 13.58 6.18
C VAL A 5 -6.79 15.04 5.78
N PRO A 6 -6.10 16.01 6.42
CA PRO A 6 -6.14 17.41 6.01
C PRO A 6 -5.63 17.58 4.58
N GLU A 7 -6.23 18.47 3.78
CA GLU A 7 -5.78 18.75 2.41
C GLU A 7 -4.31 19.18 2.35
N SER A 8 -3.81 19.86 3.39
CA SER A 8 -2.40 20.26 3.50
C SER A 8 -1.41 19.10 3.61
N SER A 9 -1.89 17.89 3.92
CA SER A 9 -1.07 16.67 3.95
C SER A 9 -1.00 15.98 2.58
N LEU A 10 -1.80 16.39 1.60
CA LEU A 10 -1.78 15.81 0.26
C LEU A 10 -0.67 16.45 -0.58
N ASP A 11 0.36 15.67 -0.89
CA ASP A 11 1.47 16.14 -1.72
C ASP A 11 1.12 16.03 -3.21
N LEU A 12 0.31 16.97 -3.68
CA LEU A 12 -0.13 17.02 -5.08
C LEU A 12 1.04 17.19 -6.06
N ALA A 13 2.16 17.79 -5.63
CA ALA A 13 3.34 18.02 -6.47
C ALA A 13 4.08 16.71 -6.79
N ASN A 14 4.00 15.71 -5.91
CA ASN A 14 4.64 14.41 -6.09
C ASN A 14 3.68 13.29 -6.51
N THR A 15 2.52 13.66 -7.05
CA THR A 15 1.55 12.73 -7.63
C THR A 15 2.18 11.83 -8.69
N LYS A 16 1.80 10.55 -8.67
CA LYS A 16 2.22 9.54 -9.65
C LYS A 16 1.01 8.97 -10.35
N VAL A 17 1.16 8.69 -11.65
CA VAL A 17 0.12 8.04 -12.45
C VAL A 17 0.69 6.73 -12.95
N LEU A 18 -0.07 5.65 -12.77
CA LEU A 18 0.24 4.33 -13.30
C LEU A 18 -0.92 3.83 -14.13
N GLN A 19 -0.60 3.14 -15.23
CA GLN A 19 -1.56 2.34 -15.96
C GLN A 19 -1.57 0.93 -15.37
N VAL A 20 -2.77 0.43 -15.08
CA VAL A 20 -3.03 -0.86 -14.45
C VAL A 20 -3.95 -1.66 -15.35
N THR A 21 -3.48 -2.79 -15.86
CA THR A 21 -4.32 -3.70 -16.66
C THR A 21 -4.84 -4.84 -15.77
N GLU A 22 -6.15 -4.93 -15.61
CA GLU A 22 -6.84 -6.01 -14.88
C GLU A 22 -7.97 -6.57 -15.76
N ASN A 23 -8.03 -7.89 -15.94
CA ASN A 23 -9.04 -8.56 -16.78
C ASN A 23 -9.16 -7.99 -18.21
N SER A 24 -8.01 -7.70 -18.83
CA SER A 24 -7.92 -7.11 -20.18
C SER A 24 -8.56 -5.73 -20.31
N LYS A 25 -8.81 -5.03 -19.20
CA LYS A 25 -9.21 -3.63 -19.16
C LYS A 25 -8.09 -2.82 -18.53
N ASP A 26 -7.80 -1.66 -19.11
CA ASP A 26 -6.85 -0.75 -18.49
C ASP A 26 -7.57 0.26 -17.61
N PHE A 27 -6.87 0.61 -16.54
CA PHE A 27 -7.24 1.63 -15.59
C PHE A 27 -6.05 2.56 -15.39
N TYR A 28 -6.32 3.80 -15.03
CA TYR A 28 -5.32 4.77 -14.63
C TYR A 28 -5.48 5.05 -13.15
N THR A 29 -4.44 4.75 -12.38
CA THR A 29 -4.40 5.02 -10.94
C THR A 29 -3.56 6.27 -10.70
N ILE A 30 -4.15 7.27 -10.08
CA ILE A 30 -3.50 8.51 -9.67
C ILE A 30 -3.24 8.40 -8.17
N THR A 31 -1.97 8.30 -7.79
CA THR A 31 -1.53 8.15 -6.40
C THR A 31 -0.92 9.46 -5.92
N VAL A 32 -1.53 10.03 -4.88
CA VAL A 32 -1.10 11.22 -4.17
C VAL A 32 -0.51 10.79 -2.83
N PRO A 33 0.78 11.06 -2.55
CA PRO A 33 1.34 10.80 -1.23
C PRO A 33 0.65 11.62 -0.14
N ILE A 34 0.47 11.03 1.04
CA ILE A 34 0.04 11.73 2.25
C ILE A 34 1.29 11.95 3.11
N VAL A 35 1.62 13.22 3.37
CA VAL A 35 2.84 13.65 4.06
C VAL A 35 2.53 14.36 5.38
N GLY A 36 3.42 14.18 6.36
CA GLY A 36 3.33 14.76 7.69
C GLY A 36 4.13 13.91 8.68
N ASP A 37 4.45 14.49 9.84
CA ASP A 37 5.31 13.82 10.84
C ASP A 37 4.64 12.57 11.45
N ASP A 38 3.31 12.53 11.44
CA ASP A 38 2.50 11.43 11.96
C ASP A 38 2.16 10.36 10.90
N TYR A 39 2.56 10.59 9.65
CA TYR A 39 2.25 9.69 8.53
C TYR A 39 3.48 8.95 8.03
N ASN A 40 3.30 7.66 7.80
CA ASN A 40 4.28 6.81 7.16
C ASN A 40 4.43 7.16 5.68
N LEU A 41 5.62 6.96 5.13
CA LEU A 41 6.00 7.17 3.73
C LEU A 41 5.04 6.54 2.72
N PHE A 42 4.36 5.45 3.08
CA PHE A 42 3.44 4.76 2.19
C PHE A 42 1.97 5.19 2.34
N SER A 43 1.67 6.16 3.20
CA SER A 43 0.33 6.74 3.28
C SER A 43 0.02 7.44 1.96
N ASN A 44 -1.15 7.16 1.39
CA ASN A 44 -1.51 7.71 0.09
C ASN A 44 -3.02 7.75 -0.14
N LEU A 45 -3.42 8.62 -1.05
CA LEU A 45 -4.71 8.62 -1.71
C LEU A 45 -4.51 8.13 -3.14
N THR A 46 -5.16 7.03 -3.51
CA THR A 46 -5.15 6.50 -4.88
C THR A 46 -6.54 6.59 -5.49
N VAL A 47 -6.68 7.32 -6.58
CA VAL A 47 -7.92 7.46 -7.36
C VAL A 47 -7.81 6.63 -8.63
N THR A 48 -8.84 5.87 -8.98
CA THR A 48 -8.85 4.99 -10.15
C THR A 48 -9.83 5.50 -11.19
N TYR A 49 -9.36 5.57 -12.44
CA TYR A 49 -10.16 5.91 -13.60
C TYR A 49 -10.10 4.78 -14.63
N SER A 50 -11.19 4.56 -15.34
CA SER A 50 -11.21 3.72 -16.54
C SER A 50 -10.60 4.45 -17.75
N GLN A 51 -10.36 3.73 -18.85
CA GLN A 51 -9.88 4.33 -20.10
C GLN A 51 -10.82 5.40 -20.68
N ASN A 52 -12.13 5.29 -20.42
CA ASN A 52 -13.14 6.26 -20.84
C ASN A 52 -13.26 7.47 -19.88
N GLY A 53 -12.41 7.54 -18.85
CA GLY A 53 -12.39 8.65 -17.89
C GLY A 53 -13.48 8.57 -16.82
N GLU A 54 -14.17 7.43 -16.69
CA GLU A 54 -15.10 7.22 -15.59
C GLU A 54 -14.33 6.98 -14.30
N ASN A 55 -14.80 7.58 -13.20
CA ASN A 55 -14.20 7.37 -11.89
C ASN A 55 -14.70 6.03 -11.32
N GLU A 56 -13.79 5.09 -11.15
CA GLU A 56 -14.06 3.75 -10.60
C GLU A 56 -14.04 3.75 -9.06
N GLY A 57 -13.54 4.83 -8.47
CA GLY A 57 -13.47 5.06 -7.04
C GLY A 57 -12.10 5.53 -6.58
N TYR A 58 -11.95 5.65 -5.27
CA TYR A 58 -10.69 5.98 -4.63
C TYR A 58 -10.50 5.17 -3.36
N GLN A 59 -9.23 4.93 -3.04
CA GLN A 59 -8.77 4.36 -1.79
C GLN A 59 -7.85 5.34 -1.08
N GLU A 60 -8.14 5.64 0.17
CA GLU A 60 -7.26 6.38 1.07
C GLU A 60 -6.64 5.36 2.02
N THR A 61 -5.32 5.28 2.07
CA THR A 61 -4.56 4.42 2.98
C THR A 61 -3.74 5.31 3.90
N ILE A 62 -4.13 5.34 5.17
CA ILE A 62 -3.48 6.13 6.21
C ILE A 62 -2.69 5.16 7.08
N ILE A 63 -1.39 5.36 7.18
CA ILE A 63 -0.53 4.57 8.05
C ILE A 63 0.11 5.54 9.03
N SER A 64 -0.24 5.44 10.30
CA SER A 64 0.12 6.41 11.32
C SER A 64 0.63 5.74 12.60
N ARG A 65 1.12 6.56 13.53
CA ARG A 65 1.49 6.11 14.86
C ARG A 65 0.23 5.84 15.69
N GLY A 66 0.01 4.57 16.02
CA GLY A 66 -1.08 4.10 16.85
C GLY A 66 -0.70 3.97 18.33
N LEU A 67 -1.56 3.25 19.06
CA LEU A 67 -1.39 2.97 20.50
C LEU A 67 -0.04 2.27 20.77
N ASN A 68 0.62 2.64 21.87
CA ASN A 68 1.91 2.06 22.28
C ASN A 68 2.99 2.09 21.19
N ASN A 69 3.00 3.17 20.40
CA ASN A 69 3.97 3.37 19.33
C ASN A 69 3.91 2.30 18.23
N LYS A 70 2.76 1.65 18.06
CA LYS A 70 2.55 0.63 17.03
C LYS A 70 2.05 1.23 15.73
N ILE A 71 2.10 0.46 14.65
CA ILE A 71 1.57 0.91 13.35
C ILE A 71 0.04 0.79 13.37
N GLN A 72 -0.64 1.91 13.15
CA GLN A 72 -2.06 1.94 12.84
C GLN A 72 -2.23 2.03 11.33
N ILE A 73 -3.07 1.18 10.74
CA ILE A 73 -3.44 1.23 9.32
C ILE A 73 -4.94 1.43 9.23
N GLU A 74 -5.35 2.49 8.55
CA GLU A 74 -6.74 2.73 8.17
C GLU A 74 -6.83 2.78 6.65
N SER A 75 -7.80 2.05 6.10
CA SER A 75 -8.10 2.06 4.66
C SER A 75 -9.55 2.43 4.45
N TYR A 76 -9.77 3.48 3.67
CA TYR A 76 -11.08 3.97 3.29
C TYR A 76 -11.27 3.75 1.79
N VAL A 77 -12.40 3.19 1.40
CA VAL A 77 -12.79 3.08 0.00
C VAL A 77 -14.03 3.94 -0.20
N ASN A 78 -13.95 4.87 -1.16
CA ASN A 78 -15.01 5.83 -1.42
C ASN A 78 -15.49 6.58 -0.16
N GLY A 79 -14.56 6.87 0.74
CA GLY A 79 -14.81 7.62 1.98
C GLY A 79 -15.41 6.78 3.11
N LYS A 80 -15.55 5.47 2.94
CA LYS A 80 -16.02 4.55 3.98
C LYS A 80 -14.87 3.74 4.53
N LEU A 81 -14.76 3.68 5.86
CA LEU A 81 -13.76 2.85 6.53
C LEU A 81 -14.01 1.38 6.17
N MET A 82 -13.06 0.79 5.45
CA MET A 82 -13.10 -0.62 5.10
C MET A 82 -12.27 -1.45 6.06
N LYS A 83 -11.22 -0.86 6.63
CA LYS A 83 -10.26 -1.56 7.46
C LYS A 83 -9.60 -0.60 8.47
N SER A 84 -9.45 -1.07 9.71
CA SER A 84 -8.68 -0.42 10.76
C SER A 84 -7.94 -1.51 11.54
N ASP A 85 -6.62 -1.58 11.36
CA ASP A 85 -5.76 -2.59 11.98
C ASP A 85 -4.66 -1.91 12.80
N LEU A 86 -4.48 -2.38 14.03
CA LEU A 86 -3.30 -2.08 14.85
C LEU A 86 -2.33 -3.25 14.73
N LEU A 87 -1.18 -3.02 14.09
CA LEU A 87 -0.16 -4.05 13.93
C LEU A 87 0.71 -4.16 15.19
N ASN A 88 1.41 -5.27 15.37
CA ASN A 88 2.30 -5.48 16.54
C ASN A 88 3.68 -4.84 16.35
N GLU A 89 4.02 -4.47 15.14
CA GLU A 89 5.25 -3.81 14.73
C GLU A 89 5.29 -2.35 15.23
N GLU A 90 6.48 -1.88 15.58
CA GLU A 90 6.69 -0.49 15.98
C GLU A 90 6.59 0.46 14.78
N PHE A 91 6.08 1.66 15.02
CA PHE A 91 6.06 2.71 14.01
C PHE A 91 7.48 3.28 13.83
N LEU A 92 8.01 3.18 12.61
CA LEU A 92 9.33 3.69 12.24
C LEU A 92 9.21 5.06 11.60
N SER A 93 10.25 5.89 11.76
CA SER A 93 10.33 7.16 11.05
C SER A 93 10.55 6.94 9.55
N ASN A 94 10.16 7.91 8.73
CA ASN A 94 10.32 7.82 7.28
C ASN A 94 11.80 7.71 6.85
N GLU A 95 12.73 8.27 7.62
CA GLU A 95 14.18 8.12 7.41
C GLU A 95 14.65 6.70 7.71
N GLN A 96 14.13 6.08 8.77
CA GLN A 96 14.44 4.68 9.11
C GLN A 96 13.93 3.74 8.01
N ILE A 97 12.70 3.95 7.53
CA ILE A 97 12.12 3.17 6.44
C ILE A 97 12.96 3.29 5.16
N LYS A 98 13.36 4.51 4.79
CA LYS A 98 14.23 4.74 3.62
C LYS A 98 15.58 4.04 3.78
N LYS A 99 16.19 4.08 4.96
CA LYS A 99 17.44 3.35 5.26
C LYS A 99 17.24 1.83 5.16
N ASP A 100 16.15 1.30 5.69
CA ASP A 100 15.83 -0.13 5.62
C ASP A 100 15.62 -0.58 4.18
N MET A 101 14.98 0.25 3.34
CA MET A 101 14.79 -0.01 1.91
C MET A 101 16.09 0.03 1.10
N GLN A 102 17.10 0.80 1.54
CA GLN A 102 18.42 0.82 0.89
C GLN A 102 19.28 -0.40 1.27
N ASN A 103 19.01 -1.03 2.41
CA ASN A 103 19.81 -2.12 2.98
C ASN A 103 19.26 -3.52 2.67
N VAL A 104 18.32 -3.68 1.74
CA VAL A 104 17.57 -4.94 1.55
C VAL A 104 18.39 -6.09 0.94
N GLN A 105 19.69 -5.92 0.70
CA GLN A 105 20.55 -6.98 0.14
C GLN A 105 20.68 -8.26 0.99
N LYS A 106 20.03 -8.43 2.16
CA LYS A 106 20.25 -9.60 3.04
C LYS A 106 19.04 -10.16 3.81
N GLN A 107 17.84 -10.19 3.24
CA GLN A 107 16.68 -10.79 3.96
C GLN A 107 15.95 -11.94 3.22
N GLY A 108 16.36 -12.29 2.00
CA GLY A 108 15.69 -13.31 1.18
C GLY A 108 15.83 -14.77 1.64
N ALA A 109 16.51 -15.08 2.75
CA ALA A 109 16.97 -16.44 3.04
C ALA A 109 16.22 -17.21 4.15
N LEU A 110 15.28 -16.62 4.89
CA LEU A 110 14.65 -17.29 6.03
C LEU A 110 13.16 -16.91 6.18
N LEU A 111 12.31 -17.44 5.30
CA LEU A 111 10.86 -17.35 5.50
C LEU A 111 10.28 -18.77 5.54
N PRO A 112 9.78 -19.22 6.71
CA PRO A 112 9.16 -20.54 6.84
C PRO A 112 7.93 -20.65 5.93
N GLN A 113 7.59 -21.88 5.51
CA GLN A 113 6.33 -22.19 4.81
C GLN A 113 5.13 -21.72 5.66
N SER A 114 4.71 -20.50 5.43
CA SER A 114 3.70 -19.81 6.23
C SER A 114 2.37 -19.85 5.50
N ARG A 115 1.25 -19.86 6.23
CA ARG A 115 -0.11 -19.75 5.69
C ARG A 115 -0.71 -18.37 6.01
N GLY A 116 -1.70 -17.92 5.23
CA GLY A 116 -2.40 -16.66 5.49
C GLY A 116 -1.55 -15.41 5.26
N VAL A 117 -1.74 -14.36 6.07
CA VAL A 117 -1.04 -13.06 5.93
C VAL A 117 0.48 -13.21 5.93
N ALA A 118 1.02 -14.13 6.73
CA ALA A 118 2.46 -14.40 6.77
C ALA A 118 3.01 -14.95 5.44
N ALA A 119 2.22 -15.72 4.68
CA ALA A 119 2.56 -16.17 3.34
C ALA A 119 2.65 -14.99 2.34
N LYS A 120 1.71 -14.05 2.45
CA LYS A 120 1.66 -12.84 1.61
C LYS A 120 2.87 -11.95 1.88
N ILE A 121 3.19 -11.72 3.16
CA ILE A 121 4.39 -10.96 3.56
C ILE A 121 5.65 -11.62 3.01
N ALA A 122 5.78 -12.94 3.17
CA ALA A 122 6.93 -13.68 2.67
C ALA A 122 7.07 -13.56 1.15
N CYS A 123 5.98 -13.73 0.40
CA CYS A 123 5.96 -13.54 -1.05
C CYS A 123 6.37 -12.12 -1.43
N ILE A 124 5.83 -11.10 -0.78
CA ILE A 124 6.15 -9.69 -1.07
C ILE A 124 7.63 -9.39 -0.81
N VAL A 125 8.21 -9.87 0.29
CA VAL A 125 9.65 -9.72 0.59
C VAL A 125 10.50 -10.33 -0.52
N VAL A 126 10.18 -11.56 -0.95
CA VAL A 126 10.94 -12.28 -1.98
C VAL A 126 10.80 -11.62 -3.34
N VAL A 127 9.58 -11.25 -3.71
CA VAL A 127 9.24 -10.72 -5.03
C VAL A 127 9.74 -9.30 -5.23
N LEU A 128 9.58 -8.45 -4.23
CA LEU A 128 9.95 -7.04 -4.33
C LEU A 128 11.35 -6.76 -3.81
N GLY A 129 11.98 -7.70 -3.10
CA GLY A 129 13.26 -7.46 -2.46
C GLY A 129 13.15 -6.26 -1.51
N ILE A 130 12.08 -6.19 -0.72
CA ILE A 130 11.83 -5.14 0.27
C ILE A 130 11.94 -5.70 1.69
N SER A 131 12.14 -4.81 2.67
CA SER A 131 12.25 -5.25 4.05
C SER A 131 10.94 -5.89 4.54
N LYS A 132 11.03 -6.80 5.51
CA LYS A 132 9.85 -7.39 6.16
C LYS A 132 8.88 -6.33 6.66
N TYR A 133 9.39 -5.19 7.15
CA TYR A 133 8.59 -4.07 7.61
C TYR A 133 7.65 -3.53 6.53
N VAL A 134 8.20 -3.20 5.36
CA VAL A 134 7.42 -2.69 4.23
C VAL A 134 6.44 -3.75 3.73
N ALA A 135 6.87 -5.01 3.67
CA ALA A 135 6.00 -6.11 3.27
C ALA A 135 4.81 -6.32 4.21
N THR A 136 5.03 -6.17 5.53
CA THR A 136 3.96 -6.19 6.54
C THR A 136 2.97 -5.04 6.32
N ILE A 137 3.44 -3.82 6.04
CA ILE A 137 2.57 -2.67 5.74
C ILE A 137 1.73 -2.93 4.50
N ILE A 138 2.35 -3.36 3.38
CA ILE A 138 1.64 -3.65 2.12
C ILE A 138 0.59 -4.74 2.35
N ALA A 139 0.96 -5.83 3.04
CA ALA A 139 0.01 -6.88 3.38
C ALA A 139 -1.12 -6.34 4.27
N GLY A 140 -0.81 -5.57 5.31
CA GLY A 140 -1.79 -4.96 6.19
C GLY A 140 -2.79 -4.07 5.43
N ALA A 141 -2.29 -3.16 4.60
CA ALA A 141 -3.11 -2.22 3.85
C ALA A 141 -3.97 -2.89 2.76
N CYS A 142 -3.39 -3.81 1.97
CA CYS A 142 -4.08 -4.37 0.80
C CYS A 142 -4.88 -5.65 1.07
N VAL A 143 -4.71 -6.32 2.22
CA VAL A 143 -5.48 -7.55 2.56
C VAL A 143 -6.99 -7.31 2.60
N GLY A 144 -7.47 -6.11 2.95
CA GLY A 144 -8.90 -5.80 2.94
C GLY A 144 -9.47 -5.57 1.53
N SER A 145 -8.71 -4.88 0.68
CA SER A 145 -9.12 -4.52 -0.68
C SER A 145 -9.06 -5.69 -1.66
N CYS A 146 -8.07 -6.56 -1.51
CA CYS A 146 -7.77 -7.60 -2.48
C CYS A 146 -8.76 -8.76 -2.65
N PRO A 147 -9.42 -9.27 -1.60
CA PRO A 147 -10.43 -10.31 -1.76
C PRO A 147 -11.80 -9.77 -2.21
N ALA A 148 -12.04 -8.46 -2.09
CA ALA A 148 -13.37 -7.89 -2.30
C ALA A 148 -13.57 -7.30 -3.70
N ILE A 149 -12.60 -6.52 -4.22
CA ILE A 149 -12.76 -5.76 -5.47
C ILE A 149 -11.44 -5.78 -6.27
N PRO A 150 -11.35 -6.50 -7.39
CA PRO A 150 -10.09 -6.66 -8.16
C PRO A 150 -9.44 -5.34 -8.59
N VAL A 151 -10.24 -4.37 -9.05
CA VAL A 151 -9.74 -3.06 -9.47
C VAL A 151 -9.15 -2.28 -8.28
N ILE A 152 -9.79 -2.36 -7.11
CA ILE A 152 -9.30 -1.69 -5.90
C ILE A 152 -8.08 -2.44 -5.31
N CYS A 153 -7.99 -3.76 -5.46
CA CYS A 153 -6.78 -4.52 -5.14
C CYS A 153 -5.57 -4.02 -5.93
N ALA A 154 -5.75 -3.92 -7.26
CA ALA A 154 -4.71 -3.48 -8.17
C ALA A 154 -4.35 -2.01 -7.91
N ALA A 155 -5.33 -1.17 -7.57
CA ALA A 155 -5.10 0.22 -7.16
C ALA A 155 -4.34 0.33 -5.83
N CYS A 156 -4.66 -0.49 -4.82
CA CYS A 156 -3.92 -0.52 -3.55
C CYS A 156 -2.44 -0.83 -3.81
N ILE A 157 -2.17 -1.93 -4.52
CA ILE A 157 -0.83 -2.36 -4.87
C ILE A 157 -0.13 -1.33 -5.76
N GLY A 158 -0.85 -0.77 -6.74
CA GLY A 158 -0.39 0.30 -7.62
C GLY A 158 0.06 1.53 -6.84
N GLY A 159 -0.66 1.90 -5.78
CA GLY A 159 -0.28 2.99 -4.87
C GLY A 159 1.08 2.76 -4.21
N PHE A 160 1.33 1.57 -3.67
CA PHE A 160 2.63 1.24 -3.08
C PHE A 160 3.75 1.17 -4.13
N VAL A 161 3.46 0.59 -5.29
CA VAL A 161 4.41 0.52 -6.42
C VAL A 161 4.79 1.92 -6.91
N ALA A 162 3.82 2.83 -7.02
CA ALA A 162 4.04 4.22 -7.42
C ALA A 162 5.00 4.95 -6.46
N LEU A 163 4.99 4.57 -5.18
CA LEU A 163 5.88 5.11 -4.15
C LEU A 163 7.24 4.42 -4.09
N GLY A 164 7.55 3.53 -5.04
CA GLY A 164 8.90 3.02 -5.29
C GLY A 164 9.15 1.58 -4.82
N THR A 165 8.13 0.74 -4.62
CA THR A 165 8.30 -0.62 -4.07
C THR A 165 8.36 -1.77 -5.09
N GLY A 166 8.70 -1.53 -6.37
CA GLY A 166 8.94 -2.60 -7.38
C GLY A 166 7.78 -2.83 -8.36
N THR A 167 7.60 -4.03 -8.93
CA THR A 167 6.67 -4.27 -10.07
C THR A 167 5.29 -4.81 -9.65
N MET A 168 4.21 -4.19 -10.13
CA MET A 168 2.79 -4.47 -9.76
C MET A 168 2.33 -5.92 -9.96
N SER A 169 2.64 -6.52 -11.11
CA SER A 169 2.16 -7.86 -11.49
C SER A 169 2.58 -8.95 -10.51
N SER A 170 3.81 -8.86 -10.01
CA SER A 170 4.35 -9.86 -9.09
C SER A 170 3.75 -9.75 -7.68
N VAL A 171 3.32 -8.56 -7.26
CA VAL A 171 2.68 -8.34 -5.94
C VAL A 171 1.25 -8.85 -5.94
N VAL A 172 0.48 -8.60 -7.00
CA VAL A 172 -0.92 -9.08 -7.10
C VAL A 172 -0.98 -10.60 -6.97
N ALA A 173 0.01 -11.31 -7.54
CA ALA A 173 0.12 -12.75 -7.40
C ALA A 173 0.25 -13.20 -5.92
N CYS A 174 1.00 -12.45 -5.08
CA CYS A 174 1.16 -12.75 -3.66
C CYS A 174 -0.16 -12.73 -2.87
N PHE A 175 -1.16 -11.97 -3.32
CA PHE A 175 -2.46 -11.90 -2.65
C PHE A 175 -3.45 -12.97 -3.10
N LYS A 176 -3.17 -13.65 -4.22
CA LYS A 176 -3.94 -14.77 -4.79
C LYS A 176 -3.42 -16.15 -4.33
N LEU A 177 -2.33 -16.19 -3.54
CA LEU A 177 -1.79 -17.39 -2.86
C LEU A 177 -2.66 -17.88 -1.71
#